data_AF-U3IBA2-F1
#
_entry.id   AF-U3IBA2-F1
#
_cell.length_a   1.000
_cell.length_b   1.000
_cell.length_c   1.000
_cell.angle_alpha   90.00
_cell.angle_beta   90.00
_cell.angle_gamma   90.00
#
_symmetry.space_group_name_H-M   'P 1'
#
loop_
_entity.id
_entity.type
_entity.pdbx_description
1 polymer ?
#
loop_
_entity_poly.entity_id
_entity_poly.type
_entity_poly.pdbx_seq_one_letter_code
_entity_poly.pdbx_strand_id
1 'polypeptide(L)'
;AMDCGVITSKTVLLLLSLAFWVKSDVQGTMRAVFDKYDGKNSESAVMDYLQENLHCCGVKNYSDWTTTQWFNSTGNNSVPLSCCKQNLKNCTGSLDQPQELNTQVRIKGLQNSISCVFPLFQFFGMLSVCVLTCKREDSGYQPLYSGVFA
;
A
#
# COMPACT_ATOMS: atom_id res chain seq x y z
N ALA A 1 -19.54 28.69 -6.71
CA ALA A 1 -18.09 28.39 -6.78
C ALA A 1 -17.54 27.67 -5.54
N MET A 2 -18.38 27.20 -4.59
CA MET A 2 -17.91 26.57 -3.34
C MET A 2 -17.95 25.04 -3.36
N ASP A 3 -18.62 24.43 -4.35
CA ASP A 3 -18.90 22.98 -4.35
C ASP A 3 -17.77 22.12 -4.94
N CYS A 4 -16.91 22.68 -5.79
CA CYS A 4 -15.83 21.93 -6.45
C CYS A 4 -14.67 21.60 -5.48
N GLY A 5 -14.35 22.51 -4.55
CA GLY A 5 -13.34 22.27 -3.49
C GLY A 5 -13.80 21.23 -2.46
N VAL A 6 -15.10 21.16 -2.18
CA VAL A 6 -15.68 20.20 -1.22
C VAL A 6 -15.76 18.80 -1.84
N ILE A 7 -16.11 18.67 -3.13
CA ILE A 7 -16.17 17.38 -3.82
C ILE A 7 -14.77 16.78 -3.99
N THR A 8 -13.79 17.61 -4.38
CA THR A 8 -12.38 17.17 -4.48
C THR A 8 -11.80 16.79 -3.11
N SER A 9 -12.16 17.50 -2.04
CA SER A 9 -11.78 17.12 -0.67
C SER A 9 -12.41 15.78 -0.26
N LYS A 10 -13.70 15.55 -0.52
CA LYS A 10 -14.38 14.30 -0.18
C LYS A 10 -13.83 13.10 -0.94
N THR A 11 -13.54 13.23 -2.23
CA THR A 11 -12.94 12.12 -3.01
C THR A 11 -11.53 11.82 -2.55
N VAL A 12 -10.72 12.83 -2.23
CA VAL A 12 -9.38 12.65 -1.63
C VAL A 12 -9.48 11.96 -0.27
N LEU A 13 -10.41 12.37 0.61
CA LEU A 13 -10.64 11.73 1.91
C LEU A 13 -11.09 10.27 1.76
N LEU A 14 -11.98 9.98 0.81
CA LEU A 14 -12.41 8.61 0.51
C LEU A 14 -11.23 7.76 0.03
N LEU A 15 -10.41 8.25 -0.90
CA LEU A 15 -9.22 7.54 -1.38
C LEU A 15 -8.20 7.30 -0.27
N LEU A 16 -7.94 8.30 0.59
CA LEU A 16 -7.05 8.14 1.75
C LEU A 16 -7.58 7.11 2.74
N SER A 17 -8.88 7.13 3.02
CA SER A 17 -9.53 6.16 3.92
C SER A 17 -9.47 4.74 3.37
N LEU A 18 -9.72 4.55 2.06
CA LEU A 18 -9.60 3.25 1.39
C LEU A 18 -8.16 2.75 1.40
N ALA A 19 -7.19 3.61 1.08
CA ALA A 19 -5.77 3.25 1.11
C ALA A 19 -5.31 2.86 2.53
N PHE A 20 -5.79 3.56 3.55
CA PHE A 20 -5.52 3.21 4.95
C PHE A 20 -6.15 1.86 5.32
N TRP A 21 -7.40 1.63 4.95
CA TRP A 21 -8.12 0.37 5.22
C TRP A 21 -7.43 -0.82 4.56
N VAL A 22 -7.09 -0.72 3.27
CA VAL A 22 -6.36 -1.76 2.53
C VAL A 22 -5.03 -2.08 3.20
N LYS A 23 -4.27 -1.06 3.63
CA LYS A 23 -3.01 -1.30 4.36
C LYS A 23 -3.23 -2.05 5.68
N SER A 24 -4.27 -1.70 6.44
CA SER A 24 -4.59 -2.38 7.70
C SER A 24 -4.97 -3.84 7.47
N ASP A 25 -5.79 -4.12 6.46
CA ASP A 25 -6.26 -5.47 6.13
C ASP A 25 -5.10 -6.38 5.66
N VAL A 26 -4.25 -5.87 4.77
CA VAL A 26 -3.06 -6.59 4.29
C VAL A 26 -2.10 -6.89 5.45
N GLN A 27 -1.86 -5.93 6.35
CA GLN A 27 -1.00 -6.16 7.52
C GLN A 27 -1.59 -7.21 8.47
N GLY A 28 -2.91 -7.21 8.67
CA GLY A 28 -3.58 -8.23 9.49
C GLY A 28 -3.44 -9.62 8.90
N THR A 29 -3.67 -9.75 7.59
CA THR A 29 -3.55 -11.02 6.87
C THR A 29 -2.10 -11.54 6.87
N MET A 30 -1.12 -10.68 6.61
CA MET A 30 0.29 -11.06 6.67
C MET A 30 0.68 -11.56 8.06
N ARG A 31 0.23 -10.89 9.14
CA ARG A 31 0.50 -11.35 10.51
C ARG A 31 -0.11 -12.73 10.80
N ALA A 32 -1.32 -12.99 10.33
CA ALA A 32 -1.98 -14.28 10.55
C ALA A 32 -1.21 -15.44 9.88
N VAL A 33 -0.68 -15.23 8.67
CA VAL A 33 0.18 -16.21 7.99
C VAL A 33 1.53 -16.35 8.69
N PHE A 34 2.09 -15.23 9.13
CA PHE A 34 3.37 -15.18 9.83
C PHE A 34 3.33 -15.91 11.19
N ASP A 35 2.23 -15.77 11.94
CA ASP A 35 2.04 -16.47 13.22
C ASP A 35 1.89 -17.99 13.05
N LYS A 36 1.38 -18.43 11.89
CA LYS A 36 1.21 -19.86 11.54
C LYS A 36 2.40 -20.46 10.82
N TYR A 37 3.46 -19.68 10.61
CA TYR A 37 4.65 -20.15 9.91
C TYR A 37 5.23 -21.38 10.61
N ASP A 38 5.47 -22.45 9.86
CA ASP A 38 6.05 -23.71 10.37
C ASP A 38 7.26 -24.17 9.53
N GLY A 39 7.56 -23.50 8.41
CA GLY A 39 8.62 -23.84 7.48
C GLY A 39 8.38 -25.13 6.68
N LYS A 40 7.16 -25.68 6.70
CA LYS A 40 6.83 -26.98 6.09
C LYS A 40 5.64 -26.90 5.15
N ASN A 41 4.67 -26.05 5.44
CA ASN A 41 3.43 -25.92 4.67
C ASN A 41 3.56 -24.96 3.47
N SER A 42 2.55 -24.97 2.59
CA SER A 42 2.52 -24.09 1.42
C SER A 42 2.45 -22.60 1.77
N GLU A 43 1.80 -22.24 2.89
CA GLU A 43 1.72 -20.86 3.37
C GLU A 43 3.11 -20.33 3.77
N SER A 44 3.93 -21.17 4.41
CA SER A 44 5.32 -20.89 4.76
C SER A 44 6.18 -20.72 3.51
N ALA A 45 5.99 -21.58 2.50
CA ALA A 45 6.69 -21.44 1.22
C ALA A 45 6.34 -20.12 0.49
N VAL A 46 5.08 -19.67 0.57
CA VAL A 46 4.67 -18.36 0.05
C VAL A 46 5.36 -17.23 0.82
N MET A 47 5.45 -17.32 2.15
CA MET A 47 6.17 -16.34 2.95
C MET A 47 7.65 -16.28 2.56
N ASP A 48 8.31 -17.42 2.41
CA ASP A 48 9.71 -17.50 2.00
C ASP A 48 9.93 -16.89 0.61
N TYR A 49 9.03 -17.20 -0.34
CA TYR A 49 9.06 -16.60 -1.67
C TYR A 49 8.91 -15.07 -1.62
N LEU A 50 7.98 -14.56 -0.82
CA LEU A 50 7.78 -13.10 -0.68
C LEU A 50 9.01 -12.43 -0.06
N GLN A 51 9.59 -13.03 0.98
CA GLN A 51 10.77 -12.50 1.65
C GLN A 51 11.99 -12.46 0.73
N GLU A 52 12.19 -13.50 -0.08
CA GLU A 52 13.29 -13.54 -1.06
C GLU A 52 13.09 -12.51 -2.18
N ASN A 53 11.88 -12.44 -2.78
CA ASN A 53 11.61 -11.59 -3.94
C ASN A 53 11.50 -10.10 -3.59
N LEU A 54 10.90 -9.78 -2.44
CA LEU A 54 10.78 -8.41 -1.96
C LEU A 54 11.98 -7.97 -1.14
N HIS A 55 12.93 -8.88 -0.91
CA HIS A 55 14.10 -8.69 -0.07
C HIS A 55 13.73 -8.09 1.29
N CYS A 56 12.69 -8.61 1.94
CA CYS A 56 12.26 -8.20 3.28
C CYS A 56 12.41 -9.34 4.28
N CYS A 57 12.36 -9.00 5.56
CA CYS A 57 12.33 -9.98 6.64
C CYS A 57 11.34 -9.53 7.71
N GLY A 58 10.30 -10.32 7.94
CA GLY A 58 9.18 -9.94 8.80
C GLY A 58 8.16 -9.01 8.12
N VAL A 59 7.14 -8.61 8.88
CA VAL A 59 6.07 -7.71 8.40
C VAL A 59 6.55 -6.26 8.40
N LYS A 60 7.27 -5.87 9.44
CA LYS A 60 7.94 -4.58 9.63
C LYS A 60 9.46 -4.76 9.64
N ASN A 61 9.96 -5.75 10.38
CA ASN A 61 11.39 -6.04 10.48
C ASN A 61 11.64 -7.46 10.99
N TYR A 62 12.89 -7.92 10.95
CA TYR A 62 13.30 -9.26 11.39
C TYR A 62 12.90 -9.57 12.84
N SER A 63 12.77 -8.55 13.69
CA SER A 63 12.34 -8.68 15.07
C SER A 63 10.93 -9.26 15.22
N ASP A 64 10.08 -9.14 14.19
CA ASP A 64 8.73 -9.71 14.23
C ASP A 64 8.78 -11.24 14.39
N TRP A 65 9.84 -11.90 13.93
CA TRP A 65 10.03 -13.34 14.13
C TRP A 65 10.08 -13.72 15.61
N THR A 66 10.61 -12.84 16.48
CA THR A 66 10.77 -13.13 17.92
C THR A 66 9.46 -13.38 18.66
N THR A 67 8.33 -12.93 18.10
CA THR A 67 7.00 -13.16 18.69
C THR A 67 6.32 -14.43 18.16
N THR A 68 6.90 -15.11 17.18
CA THR A 68 6.30 -16.30 16.55
C THR A 68 6.55 -17.57 17.36
N GLN A 69 5.64 -18.54 17.25
CA GLN A 69 5.83 -19.87 17.85
C GLN A 69 7.02 -20.61 17.21
N TRP A 70 7.23 -20.42 15.91
CA TRP A 70 8.35 -21.02 15.18
C TRP A 70 9.68 -20.63 15.78
N PHE A 71 9.90 -19.34 16.02
CA PHE A 71 11.14 -18.83 16.60
C PHE A 71 11.43 -19.43 17.98
N ASN A 72 10.40 -19.51 18.82
CA ASN A 72 10.50 -20.13 20.15
C ASN A 72 10.78 -21.63 20.06
N SER A 73 10.22 -22.32 19.06
CA SER A 73 10.37 -23.78 18.90
C SER A 73 11.72 -24.17 18.31
N THR A 74 12.26 -23.35 17.40
CA THR A 74 13.58 -23.60 16.79
C THR A 74 14.72 -23.31 17.76
N GLY A 75 14.57 -22.34 18.67
CA GLY A 75 15.51 -22.10 19.77
C GLY A 75 16.92 -21.61 19.37
N ASN A 76 17.17 -21.38 18.07
CA ASN A 76 18.50 -21.01 17.54
C ASN A 76 18.71 -19.49 17.40
N ASN A 77 17.81 -18.68 17.96
CA ASN A 77 17.86 -17.21 17.85
C ASN A 77 18.07 -16.73 16.40
N SER A 78 17.40 -17.41 15.46
CA SER A 78 17.60 -17.25 14.01
C SER A 78 16.25 -17.03 13.33
N VAL A 79 16.26 -16.34 12.19
CA VAL A 79 15.13 -16.18 11.28
C VAL A 79 15.24 -17.19 10.12
N PRO A 80 14.18 -17.40 9.34
CA PRO A 80 14.26 -18.26 8.15
C PRO A 80 15.32 -17.79 7.15
N LEU A 81 15.89 -18.73 6.39
CA LEU A 81 16.96 -18.45 5.43
C LEU A 81 16.49 -17.56 4.26
N SER A 82 15.18 -17.50 3.99
CA SER A 82 14.56 -16.56 3.04
C SER A 82 14.80 -15.09 3.40
N CYS A 83 15.08 -14.78 4.67
CA CYS A 83 15.48 -13.45 5.13
C CYS A 83 16.92 -13.07 4.77
N CYS A 84 17.74 -14.00 4.28
CA CYS A 84 19.14 -13.73 3.96
C CYS A 84 19.29 -12.88 2.70
N LYS A 85 20.30 -12.01 2.68
CA LYS A 85 20.72 -11.33 1.45
C LYS A 85 21.28 -12.33 0.45
N GLN A 86 20.80 -12.31 -0.79
CA GLN A 86 21.22 -13.23 -1.86
C GLN A 86 22.73 -13.22 -2.17
N ASN A 87 23.43 -12.14 -1.83
CA ASN A 87 24.88 -12.01 -2.07
C ASN A 87 25.75 -12.74 -1.02
N LEU A 88 25.14 -13.31 0.03
CA LEU A 88 25.83 -13.98 1.12
C LEU A 88 25.63 -15.49 1.04
N LYS A 89 26.74 -16.23 0.89
CA LYS A 89 26.71 -17.70 0.78
C LYS A 89 26.61 -18.43 2.12
N ASN A 90 27.02 -17.78 3.22
CA ASN A 90 27.10 -18.37 4.56
C ASN A 90 26.13 -17.75 5.56
N CYS A 91 25.01 -17.20 5.07
CA CYS A 91 24.00 -16.65 5.95
C CYS A 91 23.24 -17.79 6.64
N THR A 92 23.24 -17.76 7.97
CA THR A 92 22.57 -18.75 8.83
C THR A 92 21.20 -18.27 9.31
N GLY A 93 20.86 -17.00 9.05
CA GLY A 93 19.68 -16.35 9.61
C GLY A 93 19.87 -15.89 11.06
N SER A 94 21.07 -15.97 11.63
CA SER A 94 21.30 -15.56 13.03
C SER A 94 21.00 -14.08 13.27
N LEU A 95 20.30 -13.81 14.38
CA LEU A 95 20.06 -12.45 14.85
C LEU A 95 21.32 -11.74 15.37
N ASP A 96 22.41 -12.47 15.62
CA ASP A 96 23.70 -11.90 16.02
C ASP A 96 24.37 -11.14 14.86
N GLN A 97 23.96 -11.43 13.62
CA GLN A 97 24.48 -10.82 12.40
C GLN A 97 23.36 -10.17 11.57
N PRO A 98 22.68 -9.14 12.10
CA PRO A 98 21.54 -8.51 11.43
C PRO A 98 21.94 -7.80 10.12
N GLN A 99 23.23 -7.55 9.91
CA GLN A 99 23.74 -6.97 8.65
C GLN A 99 23.60 -7.93 7.46
N GLU A 100 23.47 -9.23 7.69
CA GLU A 100 23.29 -10.25 6.66
C GLU A 100 21.82 -10.40 6.23
N LEU A 101 20.91 -9.86 7.03
CA LEU A 101 19.47 -9.97 6.84
C LEU A 101 18.91 -8.82 5.99
N ASN A 102 17.83 -9.14 5.29
CA ASN A 102 17.03 -8.23 4.50
C ASN A 102 16.16 -7.34 5.39
N THR A 103 16.62 -6.12 5.69
CA THR A 103 15.89 -5.15 6.55
C THR A 103 15.07 -4.12 5.76
N GLN A 104 15.19 -4.09 4.43
CA GLN A 104 14.55 -3.08 3.59
C GLN A 104 13.50 -3.74 2.69
N VAL A 105 12.24 -3.30 2.75
CA VAL A 105 11.27 -3.73 1.75
C VAL A 105 11.66 -3.11 0.40
N ARG A 106 12.24 -3.91 -0.49
CA ARG A 106 12.56 -3.46 -1.85
C ARG A 106 11.31 -3.64 -2.70
N ILE A 107 10.41 -2.68 -2.62
CA ILE A 107 9.28 -2.62 -3.54
C ILE A 107 9.76 -2.07 -4.88
N LYS A 108 10.48 -2.89 -5.65
CA LYS A 108 10.95 -2.57 -7.02
C LYS A 108 9.80 -2.33 -8.01
N GLY A 109 8.55 -2.67 -7.67
CA GLY A 109 7.40 -2.59 -8.58
C GLY A 109 6.30 -1.58 -8.24
N LEU A 110 6.22 -1.07 -7.00
CA LEU A 110 5.05 -0.26 -6.57
C LEU A 110 5.37 1.21 -6.28
N GLN A 111 6.63 1.58 -6.09
CA GLN A 111 6.95 2.94 -5.65
C GLN A 111 7.11 3.96 -6.79
N ASN A 112 7.28 3.51 -8.04
CA ASN A 112 7.40 4.41 -9.20
C ASN A 112 6.15 4.50 -10.09
N SER A 113 5.11 3.68 -9.89
CA SER A 113 3.94 3.67 -10.78
C SER A 113 2.79 4.56 -10.29
N ILE A 114 2.57 4.67 -8.98
CA ILE A 114 1.45 5.47 -8.43
C ILE A 114 1.73 6.98 -8.54
N SER A 115 3.01 7.38 -8.56
CA SER A 115 3.40 8.79 -8.63
C SER A 115 3.25 9.42 -10.02
N CYS A 116 3.27 8.64 -11.11
CA CYS A 116 3.12 9.17 -12.47
C CYS A 116 1.65 9.33 -12.89
N VAL A 117 0.76 8.50 -12.33
CA VAL A 117 -0.66 8.50 -12.68
C VAL A 117 -1.40 9.66 -11.98
N PHE A 118 -1.04 9.97 -10.74
CA PHE A 118 -1.66 11.04 -9.95
C PHE A 118 -1.65 12.44 -10.62
N PRO A 119 -0.52 12.96 -11.15
CA PRO A 119 -0.49 14.27 -11.79
C PRO A 119 -1.26 14.30 -13.12
N LEU A 120 -1.30 13.19 -13.86
CA LEU A 120 -2.09 13.10 -15.11
C LEU A 120 -3.59 13.17 -14.82
N PHE A 121 -4.08 12.42 -13.83
CA PHE A 121 -5.49 12.49 -13.41
C PHE A 121 -5.86 13.86 -12.84
N GLN A 122 -4.96 14.50 -12.08
CA GLN A 122 -5.16 15.88 -11.61
C GLN A 122 -5.21 16.88 -12.77
N PHE A 123 -4.35 16.73 -13.78
CA PHE A 123 -4.33 17.60 -14.96
C PHE A 123 -5.61 17.46 -15.79
N PHE A 124 -6.06 16.24 -16.09
CA PHE A 124 -7.32 16.01 -16.80
C PHE A 124 -8.54 16.44 -15.99
N GLY A 125 -8.50 16.28 -14.65
CA GLY A 125 -9.51 16.80 -13.74
C GLY A 125 -9.65 18.31 -13.83
N MET A 126 -8.54 19.04 -13.76
CA MET A 126 -8.53 20.51 -13.90
C MET A 126 -9.00 20.95 -15.28
N LEU A 127 -8.57 20.28 -16.36
CA LEU A 127 -9.02 20.60 -17.71
C LEU A 127 -10.53 20.39 -17.90
N SER A 128 -11.09 19.29 -17.40
CA SER A 128 -12.54 19.04 -17.53
C SER A 128 -13.37 20.08 -16.77
N VAL A 129 -12.94 20.47 -15.56
CA VAL A 129 -13.60 21.53 -14.77
C VAL A 129 -13.48 22.87 -15.50
N CYS A 130 -12.29 23.24 -15.97
CA CYS A 130 -12.09 24.46 -16.76
C CYS A 130 -12.96 24.48 -18.01
N VAL A 131 -13.09 23.36 -18.74
CA VAL A 131 -13.96 23.28 -19.93
C VAL A 131 -15.43 23.41 -19.54
N LEU A 132 -15.88 22.79 -18.44
CA LEU A 132 -17.27 22.88 -17.97
C LEU A 132 -17.64 24.25 -17.41
N THR A 133 -16.70 24.94 -16.75
CA THR A 133 -16.91 26.30 -16.21
C THR A 133 -16.76 27.37 -17.29
N CYS A 134 -15.78 27.24 -18.19
CA CYS A 134 -15.58 28.20 -19.28
C CYS A 134 -16.63 28.06 -20.39
N LYS A 135 -17.30 26.91 -20.53
CA LYS A 135 -18.43 26.74 -21.46
C LYS A 135 -19.76 27.30 -20.91
N ARG A 136 -19.79 27.84 -19.68
CA ARG A 136 -21.03 28.31 -19.04
C ARG A 136 -21.28 29.81 -19.11
N GLU A 137 -20.70 30.51 -20.09
CA GLU A 137 -20.94 31.95 -20.28
C GLU A 137 -21.38 32.29 -21.71
N ASP A 138 -22.28 31.48 -22.29
CA ASP A 138 -22.98 31.82 -23.54
C ASP A 138 -24.35 31.10 -23.71
N SER A 139 -25.03 30.77 -22.61
CA SER A 139 -26.43 30.32 -22.68
C SER A 139 -27.23 30.98 -21.58
N GLY A 140 -27.89 32.09 -21.95
CA GLY A 140 -28.67 32.92 -21.05
C GLY A 140 -29.80 32.14 -20.39
N TYR A 141 -30.01 32.37 -19.09
CA TYR A 141 -31.23 31.95 -18.43
C TYR A 141 -32.37 32.89 -18.86
N GLN A 142 -33.39 32.37 -19.54
CA GLN A 142 -34.67 33.07 -19.64
C GLN A 142 -35.37 33.04 -18.26
N PRO A 143 -35.89 34.16 -17.75
CA PRO A 143 -36.80 34.13 -16.62
C PRO A 143 -38.14 33.54 -17.06
N LEU A 144 -38.64 32.57 -16.30
CA LEU A 144 -40.01 32.07 -16.43
C LEU A 144 -40.98 33.20 -16.08
N TYR A 145 -41.64 33.77 -17.09
CA TYR A 145 -42.77 34.66 -16.91
C TYR A 145 -43.96 33.83 -16.40
N SER A 146 -44.21 33.86 -15.08
CA SER A 146 -45.48 33.37 -14.55
C SER A 146 -46.57 34.37 -14.92
N GLY A 147 -47.43 33.98 -15.86
CA GLY A 147 -48.60 34.77 -16.26
C GLY A 147 -49.48 35.08 -15.06
N VAL A 148 -49.75 36.36 -14.85
CA VAL A 148 -50.85 36.86 -14.03
C VAL A 148 -52.12 36.69 -14.87
N PHE A 149 -53.04 35.83 -14.40
CA PHE A 149 -54.41 35.81 -14.90
C PHE A 149 -55.19 36.90 -14.15
N ALA A 150 -55.69 37.88 -14.89
CA ALA A 150 -56.80 38.75 -14.51
C ALA A 150 -57.96 38.44 -15.45
#